data_AF-A0A937UA11-F1
#
_entry.id   AF-A0A937UA11-F1
#
_cell.length_a   1.000
_cell.length_b   1.000
_cell.length_c   1.000
_cell.angle_alpha   90.00
_cell.angle_beta   90.00
_cell.angle_gamma   90.00
#
_symmetry.space_group_name_H-M   'P 1'
#
loop_
_entity.id
_entity.type
_entity.pdbx_description
1 polymer ?
#
loop_
_entity_poly.entity_id
_entity_poly.type
_entity_poly.pdbx_seq_one_letter_code
_entity_poly.pdbx_strand_id
1 'polypeptide(L)'
;MGLFTRLHRVTVGKIEAFLSRFEDPELVFPVLVKEMEEQLNAAAQAEAKATATVKHSERDVQKHKKTIDKYGDGAYLAIREGDEETARQSIDAQIQAEHTADFSQKNLEIAQRSLERATLSRKRIQEQLTELRTKKDEILTRARVAKVQKKIQSTVSGTVGSGDSILDAVARLEAQLEEAEAGLEIQASFTGEGTASASLEKRLQELSNEAEIDRRLAELKQKAGEGEDAGQ
;
A
#
# COMPACT_ATOMS: atom_id res chain seq x y z
N MET A 1 -18.04 -8.82 21.24
CA MET A 1 -16.67 -9.06 20.72
C MET A 1 -16.37 -10.55 20.85
N GLY A 2 -16.46 -11.36 19.78
CA GLY A 2 -16.33 -12.83 19.95
C GLY A 2 -16.05 -13.68 18.72
N LEU A 3 -16.47 -13.26 17.52
CA LEU A 3 -16.13 -13.95 16.26
C LEU A 3 -15.44 -13.03 15.23
N PHE A 4 -15.66 -11.72 15.36
CA PHE A 4 -15.27 -10.70 14.40
C PHE A 4 -13.77 -10.33 14.43
N THR A 5 -13.06 -10.55 15.54
CA THR A 5 -11.64 -10.13 15.66
C THR A 5 -10.65 -11.13 15.04
N ARG A 6 -11.08 -12.36 14.74
CA ARG A 6 -10.20 -13.41 14.18
C ARG A 6 -10.10 -13.38 12.65
N LEU A 7 -10.92 -12.56 12.00
CA LEU A 7 -11.06 -12.50 10.55
C LEU A 7 -10.09 -11.54 9.84
N HIS A 8 -9.34 -10.74 10.60
CA HIS A 8 -8.38 -9.79 10.02
C HIS A 8 -7.13 -10.45 9.40
N ARG A 9 -6.99 -11.78 9.49
CA ARG A 9 -5.83 -12.52 8.96
C ARG A 9 -6.18 -13.93 8.51
N VAL A 10 -7.27 -14.08 7.79
CA VAL A 10 -7.76 -15.38 7.34
C VAL A 10 -7.19 -15.70 5.96
N THR A 11 -6.19 -16.56 5.93
CA THR A 11 -5.80 -17.32 4.74
C THR A 11 -6.78 -18.47 4.54
N VAL A 12 -6.96 -18.94 3.30
CA VAL A 12 -8.02 -19.94 3.01
C VAL A 12 -7.87 -21.23 3.82
N GLY A 13 -6.64 -21.66 4.13
CA GLY A 13 -6.39 -22.81 5.02
C GLY A 13 -6.91 -22.63 6.46
N LYS A 14 -7.08 -21.40 6.96
CA LYS A 14 -7.69 -21.13 8.27
C LYS A 14 -9.21 -21.13 8.23
N ILE A 15 -9.81 -20.93 7.05
CA ILE A 15 -11.26 -21.01 6.84
C ILE A 15 -11.73 -22.45 7.02
N GLU A 16 -11.00 -23.43 6.49
CA GLU A 16 -11.33 -24.85 6.65
C GLU A 16 -11.24 -25.30 8.12
N ALA A 17 -10.20 -24.86 8.85
CA ALA A 17 -10.03 -25.13 10.28
C ALA A 17 -11.09 -24.42 11.14
N PHE A 18 -11.58 -23.25 10.69
CA PHE A 18 -12.67 -22.54 11.34
C PHE A 18 -14.01 -23.25 11.07
N LEU A 19 -14.34 -23.55 9.80
CA LEU A 19 -15.60 -24.18 9.39
C LEU A 19 -15.78 -25.60 9.94
N SER A 20 -14.70 -26.37 10.08
CA SER A 20 -14.75 -27.70 10.71
C SER A 20 -15.12 -27.67 12.20
N ARG A 21 -15.00 -26.50 12.87
CA ARG A 21 -15.40 -26.29 14.27
C ARG A 21 -16.83 -25.77 14.44
N PHE A 22 -17.50 -25.35 13.37
CA PHE A 22 -18.88 -24.85 13.45
C PHE A 22 -19.88 -25.93 13.04
N GLU A 23 -20.95 -26.04 13.82
CA GLU A 23 -21.98 -27.07 13.67
C GLU A 23 -22.88 -26.86 12.44
N ASP A 24 -23.05 -25.60 12.00
CA ASP A 24 -23.82 -25.22 10.81
C ASP A 24 -23.00 -24.29 9.87
N PRO A 25 -22.18 -24.84 8.96
CA PRO A 25 -21.42 -24.04 8.00
C PRO A 25 -22.31 -23.22 7.06
N GLU A 26 -23.57 -23.65 6.84
CA GLU A 26 -24.53 -22.94 5.97
C GLU A 26 -24.86 -21.52 6.46
N LEU A 27 -24.77 -21.26 7.77
CA LEU A 27 -25.07 -19.95 8.37
C LEU A 27 -23.87 -19.00 8.36
N VAL A 28 -22.65 -19.54 8.42
CA VAL A 28 -21.42 -18.75 8.56
C VAL A 28 -20.89 -18.27 7.21
N PHE A 29 -21.03 -19.08 6.16
CA PHE A 29 -20.53 -18.76 4.81
C PHE A 29 -21.05 -17.43 4.23
N PRO A 30 -22.36 -17.12 4.28
CA PRO A 30 -22.87 -15.87 3.74
C PRO A 30 -22.30 -14.63 4.45
N VAL A 31 -22.09 -14.72 5.76
CA VAL A 31 -21.49 -13.63 6.56
C VAL A 31 -20.03 -13.41 6.13
N LEU A 32 -19.27 -14.50 5.99
CA LEU A 32 -17.88 -14.44 5.56
C LEU A 32 -17.71 -13.89 4.14
N VAL A 33 -18.56 -14.32 3.20
CA VAL A 33 -18.57 -13.79 1.82
C VAL A 33 -18.85 -12.30 1.84
N LYS A 34 -19.86 -11.86 2.59
CA LYS A 34 -20.21 -10.43 2.70
C LYS A 34 -19.07 -9.60 3.28
N GLU A 35 -18.42 -10.07 4.34
CA GLU A 35 -17.28 -9.36 4.93
C GLU A 35 -16.10 -9.26 3.95
N MET A 36 -15.81 -10.32 3.21
CA MET A 36 -14.77 -10.29 2.17
C MET A 36 -15.13 -9.37 0.99
N GLU A 37 -16.40 -9.27 0.62
CA GLU A 37 -16.89 -8.29 -0.35
C GLU A 37 -16.73 -6.85 0.15
N GLU A 38 -17.03 -6.59 1.42
CA GLU A 38 -16.79 -5.29 2.08
C GLU A 38 -15.29 -4.95 2.11
N GLN A 39 -14.43 -5.92 2.44
CA GLN A 39 -12.98 -5.76 2.39
C GLN A 39 -12.47 -5.50 0.96
N LEU A 40 -13.04 -6.20 -0.04
CA LEU A 40 -12.70 -5.97 -1.44
C LEU A 40 -13.06 -4.55 -1.89
N ASN A 41 -14.24 -4.06 -1.48
CA ASN A 41 -14.66 -2.69 -1.74
C ASN A 41 -13.76 -1.66 -1.05
N ALA A 42 -13.38 -1.89 0.20
CA ALA A 42 -12.43 -1.04 0.92
C ALA A 42 -11.05 -1.03 0.24
N ALA A 43 -10.55 -2.19 -0.21
CA ALA A 43 -9.31 -2.31 -0.95
C ALA A 43 -9.37 -1.59 -2.31
N ALA A 44 -10.50 -1.68 -3.03
CA ALA A 44 -10.71 -0.95 -4.28
C ALA A 44 -10.73 0.58 -4.06
N GLN A 45 -11.34 1.06 -2.98
CA GLN A 45 -11.29 2.48 -2.62
C GLN A 45 -9.87 2.93 -2.26
N ALA A 46 -9.10 2.10 -1.54
CA ALA A 46 -7.71 2.40 -1.22
C ALA A 46 -6.83 2.45 -2.50
N GLU A 47 -7.03 1.53 -3.44
CA GLU A 47 -6.36 1.54 -4.75
C GLU A 47 -6.74 2.79 -5.56
N ALA A 48 -8.02 3.18 -5.57
CA ALA A 48 -8.47 4.40 -6.24
C ALA A 48 -7.82 5.66 -5.64
N LYS A 49 -7.72 5.75 -4.31
CA LYS A 49 -7.02 6.84 -3.62
C LYS A 49 -5.52 6.85 -3.99
N ALA A 50 -4.86 5.69 -3.97
CA ALA A 50 -3.45 5.58 -4.36
C ALA A 50 -3.23 6.00 -5.83
N THR A 51 -4.15 5.64 -6.72
CA THR A 51 -4.13 6.07 -8.13
C THR A 51 -4.26 7.58 -8.26
N ALA A 52 -5.17 8.20 -7.48
CA ALA A 52 -5.31 9.65 -7.45
C ALA A 52 -4.02 10.34 -6.96
N THR A 53 -3.37 9.79 -5.93
CA THR A 53 -2.08 10.29 -5.44
C THR A 53 -0.99 10.21 -6.51
N VAL A 54 -0.87 9.07 -7.22
CA VAL A 54 0.08 8.93 -8.33
C VAL A 54 -0.16 10.01 -9.39
N LYS A 55 -1.40 10.17 -9.85
CA LYS A 55 -1.74 11.22 -10.84
C LYS A 55 -1.43 12.63 -10.36
N HIS A 56 -1.58 12.89 -9.06
CA HIS A 56 -1.22 14.18 -8.49
C HIS A 56 0.29 14.40 -8.53
N SER A 57 1.07 13.42 -8.05
CA SER A 57 2.54 13.47 -8.09
C SER A 57 3.09 13.58 -9.52
N GLU A 58 2.50 12.89 -10.49
CA GLU A 58 2.86 13.01 -11.91
C GLU A 58 2.66 14.44 -12.41
N ARG A 59 1.55 15.09 -12.06
CA ARG A 59 1.30 16.49 -12.44
C ARG A 59 2.32 17.43 -11.81
N ASP A 60 2.71 17.19 -10.57
CA ASP A 60 3.69 18.05 -9.89
C ASP A 60 5.09 17.88 -10.50
N VAL A 61 5.52 16.66 -10.81
CA VAL A 61 6.73 16.41 -11.60
C VAL A 61 6.68 17.17 -12.93
N GLN A 62 5.55 17.10 -13.65
CA GLN A 62 5.40 17.81 -14.93
C GLN A 62 5.43 19.33 -14.77
N LYS A 63 4.87 19.89 -13.68
CA LYS A 63 4.98 21.32 -13.39
C LYS A 63 6.43 21.73 -13.15
N HIS A 64 7.17 20.96 -12.34
CA HIS A 64 8.57 21.28 -12.06
C HIS A 64 9.44 21.18 -13.32
N LYS A 65 9.22 20.18 -14.19
CA LYS A 65 9.89 20.10 -15.50
C LYS A 65 9.65 21.34 -16.35
N LYS A 66 8.40 21.80 -16.46
CA LYS A 66 8.09 23.05 -17.16
C LYS A 66 8.77 24.28 -16.55
N THR A 67 8.93 24.32 -15.24
CA THR A 67 9.65 25.40 -14.56
C THR A 67 11.15 25.36 -14.89
N ILE A 68 11.76 24.17 -14.94
CA ILE A 68 13.15 23.98 -15.38
C ILE A 68 13.32 24.48 -16.80
N ASP A 69 12.46 24.03 -17.73
CA ASP A 69 12.50 24.45 -19.13
C ASP A 69 12.37 25.98 -19.25
N LYS A 70 11.43 26.59 -18.52
CA LYS A 70 11.23 28.05 -18.50
C LYS A 70 12.49 28.81 -18.06
N TYR A 71 13.18 28.35 -17.01
CA TYR A 71 14.40 29.01 -16.55
C TYR A 71 15.58 28.76 -17.49
N GLY A 72 15.68 27.59 -18.11
CA GLY A 72 16.67 27.30 -19.15
C GLY A 72 16.48 28.19 -20.39
N ASP A 73 15.24 28.33 -20.86
CA ASP A 73 14.90 29.22 -21.98
C ASP A 73 15.18 30.69 -21.62
N GLY A 74 14.84 31.11 -20.40
CA GLY A 74 15.14 32.45 -19.88
C GLY A 74 16.64 32.74 -19.82
N ALA A 75 17.43 31.79 -19.34
CA ALA A 75 18.90 31.88 -19.32
C ALA A 75 19.47 32.02 -20.73
N TYR A 76 18.98 31.22 -21.68
CA TYR A 76 19.40 31.30 -23.07
C TYR A 76 19.07 32.64 -23.71
N LEU A 77 17.86 33.17 -23.49
CA LEU A 77 17.46 34.50 -23.98
C LEU A 77 18.33 35.61 -23.38
N ALA A 78 18.58 35.58 -22.07
CA ALA A 78 19.42 36.58 -21.40
C ALA A 78 20.85 36.61 -21.95
N ILE A 79 21.44 35.44 -22.27
CA ILE A 79 22.76 35.36 -22.92
C ILE A 79 22.74 36.01 -24.30
N ARG A 80 21.69 35.79 -25.11
CA ARG A 80 21.57 36.40 -26.45
C ARG A 80 21.48 37.92 -26.39
N GLU A 81 20.83 38.46 -25.37
CA GLU A 81 20.71 39.90 -25.15
C GLU A 81 21.96 40.51 -24.46
N GLY A 82 22.96 39.68 -24.13
CA GLY A 82 24.18 40.11 -23.44
C GLY A 82 24.03 40.39 -21.94
N ASP A 83 22.89 40.03 -21.35
CA ASP A 83 22.63 40.16 -19.91
C ASP A 83 23.07 38.90 -19.15
N GLU A 84 24.36 38.88 -18.83
CA GLU A 84 25.00 37.75 -18.16
C GLU A 84 24.56 37.59 -16.69
N GLU A 85 24.15 38.68 -16.03
CA GLU A 85 23.69 38.64 -14.64
C GLU A 85 22.33 37.93 -14.56
N THR A 86 21.37 38.31 -15.40
CA THR A 86 20.06 37.66 -15.49
C THR A 86 20.18 36.21 -15.96
N ALA A 87 21.13 35.92 -16.86
CA ALA A 87 21.42 34.55 -17.28
C ALA A 87 21.88 33.69 -16.10
N ARG A 88 22.83 34.20 -15.30
CA ARG A 88 23.34 33.50 -14.11
C ARG A 88 22.24 33.24 -13.08
N GLN A 89 21.41 34.24 -12.79
CA GLN A 89 20.26 34.09 -11.89
C GLN A 89 19.23 33.07 -12.40
N SER A 90 19.00 33.04 -13.71
CA SER A 90 18.09 32.07 -14.34
C SER A 90 18.63 30.64 -14.25
N ILE A 91 19.95 30.44 -14.43
CA ILE A 91 20.59 29.14 -14.27
C ILE A 91 20.54 28.67 -12.81
N ASP A 92 20.79 29.54 -11.83
CA ASP A 92 20.63 29.18 -10.42
C ASP A 92 19.18 28.75 -10.11
N ALA A 93 18.20 29.53 -10.57
CA ALA A 93 16.78 29.18 -10.42
C ALA A 93 16.43 27.85 -11.12
N GLN A 94 17.04 27.56 -12.26
CA GLN A 94 16.91 26.28 -12.96
C GLN A 94 17.45 25.12 -12.11
N ILE A 95 18.65 25.26 -11.54
CA ILE A 95 19.28 24.22 -10.69
C ILE A 95 18.42 23.93 -9.44
N GLN A 96 17.89 24.98 -8.80
CA GLN A 96 16.97 24.80 -7.67
C GLN A 96 15.67 24.08 -8.08
N ALA A 97 15.14 24.40 -9.27
CA ALA A 97 13.99 23.72 -9.83
C ALA A 97 14.27 22.25 -10.17
N GLU A 98 15.48 21.92 -10.64
CA GLU A 98 15.96 20.55 -10.87
C GLU A 98 16.01 19.74 -9.58
N HIS A 99 16.60 20.28 -8.51
CA HIS A 99 16.58 19.61 -7.20
C HIS A 99 15.15 19.34 -6.70
N THR A 100 14.25 20.30 -6.89
CA THR A 100 12.83 20.15 -6.51
C THR A 100 12.13 19.10 -7.38
N ALA A 101 12.43 19.05 -8.68
CA ALA A 101 11.90 18.03 -9.59
C ALA A 101 12.38 16.64 -9.22
N ASP A 102 13.65 16.47 -8.85
CA ASP A 102 14.22 15.21 -8.38
C ASP A 102 13.54 14.71 -7.10
N PHE A 103 13.28 15.61 -6.15
CA PHE A 103 12.52 15.27 -4.95
C PHE A 103 11.09 14.82 -5.30
N SER A 104 10.42 15.57 -6.18
CA SER A 104 9.08 15.23 -6.67
C SER A 104 9.05 13.90 -7.43
N GLN A 105 10.11 13.57 -8.18
CA GLN A 105 10.27 12.29 -8.87
C GLN A 105 10.41 11.13 -7.89
N LYS A 106 11.18 11.29 -6.81
CA LYS A 106 11.27 10.30 -5.73
C LYS A 106 9.91 10.08 -5.05
N ASN A 107 9.14 11.15 -4.82
CA ASN A 107 7.79 11.05 -4.26
C ASN A 107 6.83 10.30 -5.20
N LEU A 108 6.93 10.55 -6.51
CA LEU A 108 6.17 9.81 -7.51
C LEU A 108 6.48 8.31 -7.46
N GLU A 109 7.75 7.94 -7.35
CA GLU A 109 8.15 6.53 -7.23
C GLU A 109 7.57 5.87 -5.97
N ILE A 110 7.60 6.55 -4.83
CA ILE A 110 6.99 6.08 -3.58
C ILE A 110 5.48 5.88 -3.77
N ALA A 111 4.80 6.83 -4.42
CA ALA A 111 3.37 6.75 -4.70
C ALA A 111 3.05 5.56 -5.62
N GLN A 112 3.85 5.33 -6.66
CA GLN A 112 3.69 4.18 -7.57
C GLN A 112 3.87 2.84 -6.86
N ARG A 113 4.89 2.71 -6.00
CA ARG A 113 5.07 1.52 -5.15
C ARG A 113 3.93 1.31 -4.16
N SER A 114 3.30 2.39 -3.69
CA SER A 114 2.11 2.32 -2.84
C SER A 114 0.89 1.80 -3.61
N LEU A 115 0.68 2.31 -4.83
CA LEU A 115 -0.37 1.83 -5.74
C LEU A 115 -0.20 0.34 -6.06
N GLU A 116 1.01 -0.09 -6.42
CA GLU A 116 1.29 -1.50 -6.71
C GLU A 116 0.91 -2.41 -5.54
N ARG A 117 1.30 -2.03 -4.31
CA ARG A 117 0.91 -2.78 -3.09
C ARG A 117 -0.60 -2.81 -2.88
N ALA A 118 -1.30 -1.70 -3.12
CA ALA A 118 -2.76 -1.64 -3.01
C ALA A 118 -3.44 -2.56 -4.05
N THR A 119 -2.98 -2.52 -5.31
CA THR A 119 -3.48 -3.38 -6.38
C THR A 119 -3.25 -4.86 -6.08
N LEU A 120 -2.05 -5.24 -5.62
CA LEU A 120 -1.74 -6.62 -5.23
C LEU A 120 -2.62 -7.10 -4.07
N SER A 121 -2.82 -6.26 -3.06
CA SER A 121 -3.71 -6.56 -1.93
C SER A 121 -5.15 -6.80 -2.40
N ARG A 122 -5.68 -5.92 -3.26
CA ARG A 122 -7.03 -6.08 -3.82
C ARG A 122 -7.17 -7.37 -4.61
N LYS A 123 -6.20 -7.69 -5.48
CA LYS A 123 -6.18 -8.94 -6.27
C LYS A 123 -6.21 -10.16 -5.36
N ARG A 124 -5.39 -10.16 -4.30
CA ARG A 124 -5.36 -11.24 -3.31
C ARG A 124 -6.72 -11.44 -2.62
N ILE A 125 -7.37 -10.36 -2.18
CA ILE A 125 -8.72 -10.45 -1.56
C ILE A 125 -9.73 -11.01 -2.57
N GLN A 126 -9.66 -10.58 -3.84
CA GLN A 126 -10.52 -11.07 -4.90
C GLN A 126 -10.32 -12.57 -5.18
N GLU A 127 -9.07 -13.04 -5.20
CA GLU A 127 -8.75 -14.46 -5.35
C GLU A 127 -9.28 -15.28 -4.18
N GLN A 128 -9.05 -14.82 -2.94
CA GLN A 128 -9.54 -15.49 -1.75
C GLN A 128 -11.08 -15.55 -1.70
N LEU A 129 -11.76 -14.48 -2.13
CA LEU A 129 -13.23 -14.45 -2.22
C LEU A 129 -13.75 -15.45 -3.26
N THR A 130 -13.04 -15.57 -4.38
CA THR A 130 -13.38 -16.53 -5.44
C THR A 130 -13.20 -17.96 -4.95
N GLU A 131 -12.06 -18.25 -4.29
CA GLU A 131 -11.80 -19.57 -3.69
C GLU A 131 -12.83 -19.92 -2.61
N LEU A 132 -13.20 -18.95 -1.76
CA LEU A 132 -14.23 -19.14 -0.75
C LEU A 132 -15.58 -19.51 -1.36
N ARG A 133 -15.99 -18.84 -2.45
CA ARG A 133 -17.24 -19.15 -3.15
C ARG A 133 -17.22 -20.55 -3.76
N THR A 134 -16.11 -20.97 -4.35
CA THR A 134 -15.95 -22.35 -4.87
C THR A 134 -16.02 -23.39 -3.74
N LYS A 135 -15.31 -23.15 -2.63
CA LYS A 135 -15.30 -24.08 -1.48
C LYS A 135 -16.63 -24.15 -0.75
N LYS A 136 -17.43 -23.08 -0.78
CA LYS A 136 -18.78 -23.07 -0.22
C LYS A 136 -19.60 -24.23 -0.77
N ASP A 137 -19.66 -24.39 -2.09
CA ASP A 137 -20.53 -25.40 -2.71
C ASP A 137 -20.07 -26.83 -2.38
N GLU A 138 -18.76 -27.05 -2.31
CA GLU A 138 -18.16 -28.33 -1.89
C GLU A 138 -18.48 -28.65 -0.41
N ILE A 139 -18.27 -27.68 0.49
CA ILE A 139 -18.47 -27.86 1.93
C ILE A 139 -19.95 -28.01 2.27
N LEU A 140 -20.85 -27.24 1.65
CA LEU A 140 -22.29 -27.39 1.81
C LEU A 140 -22.76 -28.79 1.38
N THR A 141 -22.24 -29.30 0.26
CA THR A 141 -22.57 -30.64 -0.23
C THR A 141 -22.11 -31.71 0.76
N ARG A 142 -20.87 -31.65 1.25
CA ARG A 142 -20.35 -32.58 2.27
C ARG A 142 -21.12 -32.48 3.58
N ALA A 143 -21.43 -31.28 4.05
CA ALA A 143 -22.18 -31.05 5.27
C ALA A 143 -23.59 -31.66 5.19
N ARG A 144 -24.28 -31.53 4.05
CA ARG A 144 -25.58 -32.20 3.82
C ARG A 144 -25.45 -33.71 3.84
N VAL A 145 -24.46 -34.28 3.16
CA VAL A 145 -24.20 -35.73 3.17
C VAL A 145 -23.93 -36.23 4.59
N ALA A 146 -23.07 -35.55 5.34
CA ALA A 146 -22.76 -35.88 6.73
C ALA A 146 -24.00 -35.77 7.65
N LYS A 147 -24.83 -34.74 7.47
CA LYS A 147 -26.08 -34.56 8.23
C LYS A 147 -27.08 -35.68 7.94
N VAL A 148 -27.19 -36.12 6.67
CA VAL A 148 -28.01 -37.27 6.27
C VAL A 148 -27.47 -38.57 6.87
N GLN A 149 -26.16 -38.81 6.81
CA GLN A 149 -25.52 -39.99 7.41
C GLN A 149 -25.71 -40.03 8.93
N LYS A 150 -25.49 -38.91 9.63
CA LYS A 150 -25.73 -38.79 11.08
C LYS A 150 -27.19 -39.04 11.43
N LYS A 151 -28.14 -38.54 10.62
CA LYS A 151 -29.57 -38.80 10.80
C LYS A 151 -29.91 -40.27 10.62
N ILE A 152 -29.43 -40.91 9.55
CA ILE A 152 -29.58 -42.36 9.33
C ILE A 152 -28.98 -43.15 10.50
N GLN A 153 -27.77 -42.81 10.95
CA GLN A 153 -27.12 -43.48 12.07
C GLN A 153 -27.88 -43.28 13.38
N SER A 154 -28.43 -42.09 13.64
CA SER A 154 -29.28 -41.84 14.82
C SER A 154 -30.62 -42.57 14.76
N THR A 155 -31.21 -42.75 13.58
CA THR A 155 -32.46 -43.50 13.39
C THR A 155 -32.22 -45.02 13.45
N VAL A 156 -31.09 -45.49 12.91
CA VAL A 156 -30.67 -46.91 12.96
C VAL A 156 -30.20 -47.30 14.36
N SER A 157 -29.51 -46.40 15.08
CA SER A 157 -29.13 -46.58 16.48
C SER A 157 -30.30 -46.29 17.45
N GLY A 158 -31.44 -45.80 16.93
CA GLY A 158 -32.68 -45.56 17.68
C GLY A 158 -33.47 -46.83 18.00
N THR A 159 -33.00 -48.00 17.56
CA THR A 159 -33.47 -49.31 18.02
C THR A 159 -32.29 -50.11 18.51
N VAL A 160 -31.87 -49.86 19.76
CA VAL A 160 -31.41 -50.81 20.80
C VAL A 160 -30.73 -50.02 21.93
N GLY A 161 -31.37 -50.04 23.11
CA GLY A 161 -30.72 -50.18 24.44
C GLY A 161 -29.83 -49.06 24.99
N SER A 162 -30.37 -48.35 26.00
CA SER A 162 -29.78 -48.02 27.31
C SER A 162 -28.35 -47.46 27.44
N GLY A 163 -28.25 -46.31 28.14
CA GLY A 163 -27.24 -46.15 29.21
C GLY A 163 -26.19 -45.04 29.05
N ASP A 164 -26.45 -43.94 29.75
CA ASP A 164 -25.48 -43.07 30.45
C ASP A 164 -24.58 -42.07 29.67
N SER A 165 -24.25 -40.96 30.34
CA SER A 165 -23.29 -39.89 29.99
C SER A 165 -23.74 -38.66 29.16
N ILE A 166 -24.91 -38.09 29.47
CA ILE A 166 -25.17 -36.64 29.22
C ILE A 166 -24.55 -35.75 30.32
N LEU A 167 -24.17 -36.34 31.47
CA LEU A 167 -23.60 -35.62 32.61
C LEU A 167 -22.08 -35.40 32.54
N ASP A 168 -21.36 -36.00 31.58
CA ASP A 168 -19.90 -35.84 31.43
C ASP A 168 -19.51 -34.74 30.42
N ALA A 169 -20.48 -34.25 29.63
CA ALA A 169 -20.26 -33.18 28.64
C ALA A 169 -20.34 -31.76 29.24
N VAL A 170 -20.91 -31.61 30.44
CA VAL A 170 -21.04 -30.33 31.14
C VAL A 170 -19.80 -30.04 32.02
N ALA A 171 -19.12 -31.07 32.52
CA ALA A 171 -17.92 -30.92 33.37
C ALA A 171 -16.64 -30.51 32.61
N ARG A 172 -16.62 -30.57 31.27
CA ARG A 172 -15.47 -30.19 30.44
C ARG A 172 -15.52 -28.76 29.89
N LEU A 173 -16.64 -28.05 30.07
CA LEU A 173 -16.81 -26.67 29.57
C LEU A 173 -16.47 -25.57 30.60
N GLU A 174 -16.18 -25.93 31.86
CA GLU A 174 -15.80 -24.97 32.91
C GLU A 174 -14.29 -24.88 33.20
N ALA A 175 -13.44 -25.72 32.57
CA ALA A 175 -12.01 -25.79 32.87
C ALA A 175 -11.08 -25.10 31.85
N GLN A 176 -11.60 -24.24 30.96
CA GLN A 176 -10.77 -23.62 29.91
C GLN A 176 -11.08 -22.13 29.66
N LEU A 177 -11.44 -21.39 30.72
CA LEU A 177 -11.71 -19.95 30.67
C LEU A 177 -11.08 -19.13 31.81
N GLU A 178 -10.03 -19.59 32.52
CA GLU A 178 -9.49 -18.78 33.63
C GLU A 178 -7.97 -18.92 33.84
N GLU A 179 -7.19 -18.64 32.79
CA GLU A 179 -5.76 -18.26 32.85
C GLU A 179 -5.33 -17.95 31.39
N ALA A 180 -4.90 -16.78 30.95
CA ALA A 180 -4.46 -15.59 31.61
C ALA A 180 -4.69 -14.41 30.65
N GLU A 181 -5.39 -13.38 31.13
CA GLU A 181 -5.13 -12.01 30.71
C GLU A 181 -4.16 -11.41 31.73
N ALA A 182 -2.98 -10.94 31.28
CA ALA A 182 -2.22 -9.89 31.97
C ALA A 182 -1.13 -9.32 31.05
N GLY A 183 -1.08 -7.99 30.93
CA GLY A 183 0.12 -7.26 30.51
C GLY A 183 -0.05 -6.31 29.33
N LEU A 184 -0.72 -5.18 29.56
CA LEU A 184 -0.53 -3.95 28.80
C LEU A 184 0.91 -3.42 29.00
N GLU A 185 1.61 -2.99 27.93
CA GLU A 185 2.21 -1.64 27.92
C GLU A 185 2.62 -1.16 26.52
N ILE A 186 2.57 0.16 26.40
CA ILE A 186 2.73 1.06 25.27
C ILE A 186 4.22 1.46 25.16
N GLN A 187 4.75 1.69 23.96
CA GLN A 187 5.20 3.03 23.50
C GLN A 187 6.11 2.95 22.26
N ALA A 188 5.79 3.81 21.30
CA ALA A 188 6.60 4.17 20.16
C ALA A 188 7.79 5.03 20.59
N SER A 189 8.90 4.97 19.85
CA SER A 189 9.49 6.13 19.14
C SER A 189 10.90 5.77 18.67
N PHE A 190 11.03 5.64 17.35
CA PHE A 190 12.32 5.64 16.67
C PHE A 190 12.42 6.98 15.97
N THR A 191 13.12 7.93 16.59
CA THR A 191 13.50 9.21 15.99
C THR A 191 14.94 9.49 16.41
N GLY A 192 15.87 8.97 15.64
CA GLY A 192 17.20 9.55 15.57
C GLY A 192 17.19 10.58 14.45
N GLU A 193 17.62 11.80 14.75
CA GLU A 193 18.37 12.62 13.78
C GLU A 193 19.03 13.80 14.47
N GLY A 194 20.36 13.83 14.36
CA GLY A 194 21.23 14.87 14.89
C GLY A 194 21.33 16.07 13.94
N THR A 195 21.26 17.27 14.53
CA THR A 195 21.17 18.56 13.83
C THR A 195 22.52 19.19 13.49
N ALA A 196 23.56 18.39 13.20
CA ALA A 196 24.89 18.90 12.86
C ALA A 196 25.30 18.69 11.38
N SER A 197 24.66 17.78 10.65
CA SER A 197 24.98 17.51 9.24
C SER A 197 24.39 18.54 8.28
N ALA A 198 23.19 19.05 8.57
CA ALA A 198 22.42 19.91 7.65
C ALA A 198 23.09 21.27 7.32
N SER A 199 23.92 21.81 8.22
CA SER A 199 24.60 23.11 8.01
C SER A 199 25.84 23.01 7.13
N LEU A 200 26.56 21.88 7.20
CA LEU A 200 27.71 21.57 6.34
C LEU A 200 27.26 21.16 4.94
N GLU A 201 26.19 20.37 4.83
CA GLU A 201 25.58 19.99 3.55
C GLU A 201 25.15 21.23 2.75
N LYS A 202 24.50 22.19 3.41
CA LYS A 202 24.02 23.43 2.77
C LYS A 202 25.17 24.28 2.21
N ARG A 203 26.28 24.41 2.95
CA ARG A 203 27.46 25.19 2.53
C ARG A 203 28.21 24.53 1.36
N LEU A 204 28.28 23.20 1.35
CA LEU A 204 28.86 22.42 0.25
C LEU A 204 27.98 22.49 -1.01
N GLN A 205 26.66 22.50 -0.84
CA GLN A 205 25.70 22.64 -1.94
C GLN A 205 25.77 24.04 -2.57
N GLU A 206 25.91 25.11 -1.77
CA GLU A 206 26.10 26.48 -2.26
C GLU A 206 27.35 26.62 -3.15
N LEU A 207 28.50 26.06 -2.71
CA LEU A 207 29.75 26.10 -3.48
C LEU A 207 29.70 25.22 -4.74
N SER A 208 29.04 24.08 -4.68
CA SER A 208 28.84 23.19 -5.83
C SER A 208 27.93 23.84 -6.88
N ASN A 209 26.91 24.58 -6.45
CA ASN A 209 25.99 25.27 -7.34
C ASN A 209 26.69 26.38 -8.10
N GLU A 210 27.57 27.16 -7.46
CA GLU A 210 28.29 28.25 -8.15
C GLU A 210 29.22 27.73 -9.26
N ALA A 211 29.94 26.62 -9.01
CA ALA A 211 30.76 25.97 -10.03
C ALA A 211 29.93 25.38 -11.19
N GLU A 212 28.76 24.80 -10.89
CA GLU A 212 27.85 24.26 -11.90
C GLU A 212 27.19 25.37 -12.73
N ILE A 213 26.84 26.50 -12.11
CA ILE A 213 26.31 27.68 -12.79
C ILE A 213 27.32 28.19 -13.82
N ASP A 214 28.58 28.37 -13.42
CA ASP A 214 29.63 28.87 -14.32
C ASP A 214 29.88 27.91 -15.50
N ARG A 215 29.84 26.60 -15.24
CA ARG A 215 29.96 25.58 -16.28
C ARG A 215 28.81 25.66 -17.29
N ARG A 216 27.56 25.67 -16.82
CA ARG A 216 26.37 25.72 -17.70
C ARG A 216 26.30 27.03 -18.48
N LEU A 217 26.75 28.12 -17.88
CA LEU A 217 26.84 29.42 -18.55
C LEU A 217 27.86 29.40 -19.70
N ALA A 218 29.01 28.75 -19.52
CA ALA A 218 29.98 28.54 -20.59
C ALA A 218 29.41 27.68 -21.74
N GLU A 219 28.73 26.57 -21.41
CA GLU A 219 28.09 25.69 -22.40
C GLU A 219 26.99 26.42 -23.19
N LEU A 220 26.17 27.25 -22.53
CA LEU A 220 25.12 28.04 -23.19
C LEU A 220 25.68 29.15 -24.07
N LYS A 221 26.76 29.82 -23.65
CA LYS A 221 27.46 30.82 -24.47
C LYS A 221 28.02 30.21 -25.76
N GLN A 222 28.61 29.01 -25.67
CA GLN A 222 29.09 28.28 -26.84
C GLN A 222 27.95 27.97 -27.82
N LYS A 223 26.82 27.47 -27.31
CA LYS A 223 25.63 27.19 -28.14
C LYS A 223 25.02 28.45 -28.76
N ALA A 224 25.06 29.59 -28.06
CA ALA A 224 24.57 30.86 -28.60
C ALA A 224 25.49 31.38 -29.72
N GLY A 225 26.81 31.30 -29.55
CA GLY A 225 27.78 31.72 -30.57
C GLY A 225 27.80 30.83 -31.82
N GLU A 226 27.63 29.52 -31.69
CA GLU A 226 27.51 28.60 -32.83
C GLU A 226 26.21 28.83 -33.65
N GLY A 227 25.17 29.39 -33.04
CA GLY A 227 23.92 29.75 -33.71
C GLY A 227 23.98 31.04 -34.54
N GLU A 228 24.91 31.95 -34.24
CA GLU A 228 25.12 33.18 -35.03
C GLU A 228 25.97 32.94 -36.29
N ASP A 229 26.86 31.95 -36.29
CA ASP A 229 27.77 31.66 -37.42
C ASP A 229 27.09 30.79 -38.51
N ALA A 230 26.00 30.09 -38.19
CA ALA A 230 25.23 29.28 -39.15
C ALA A 230 24.15 30.09 -39.93
N GLY A 231 24.01 31.39 -39.64
CA GLY A 231 22.97 32.27 -40.20
C GLY A 231 23.47 33.37 -41.13
N GLN A 232 24.77 33.42 -41.46
CA GLN A 232 25.36 34.38 -42.41
C GLN A 232 25.68 33.75 -43.76
#